data_AF-A0A3M3XPF8-F1
#
_entry.id   AF-A0A3M3XPF8-F1
#
_cell.length_a   1.000
_cell.length_b   1.000
_cell.length_c   1.000
_cell.angle_alpha   90.00
_cell.angle_beta   90.00
_cell.angle_gamma   90.00
#
_symmetry.space_group_name_H-M   'P 1'
#
loop_
_entity.id
_entity.type
_entity.pdbx_description
1 polymer ?
#
loop_
_entity_poly.entity_id
_entity_poly.type
_entity_poly.pdbx_seq_one_letter_code
_entity_poly.pdbx_strand_id
1 'polypeptide(L)'
;MSNLQKLIENAKSGLSVQEKISADDWQAIAKQCGPSEIEEIEQRIARLRAELETVEEWDGDTQDDIHLAISRFTQLLRSAKAR
;
A
#
# COMPACT_ATOMS: atom_id res chain seq x y z
N MET A 1 13.13 -1.95 8.39
CA MET A 1 11.69 -2.22 8.15
C MET A 1 10.86 -1.34 9.05
N SER A 2 10.04 -0.49 8.45
CA SER A 2 9.09 0.37 9.16
C SER A 2 7.96 -0.44 9.80
N ASN A 3 7.25 0.15 10.76
CA ASN A 3 6.15 -0.53 11.45
C ASN A 3 4.98 -0.88 10.49
N LEU A 4 4.65 0.02 9.56
CA LEU A 4 3.70 -0.26 8.47
C LEU A 4 4.12 -1.48 7.64
N GLN A 5 5.41 -1.59 7.30
CA GLN A 5 5.95 -2.73 6.57
C GLN A 5 5.72 -4.03 7.33
N LYS A 6 6.02 -4.06 8.64
CA LYS A 6 5.75 -5.22 9.50
C LYS A 6 4.27 -5.59 9.54
N LEU A 7 3.37 -4.61 9.63
CA LEU A 7 1.92 -4.86 9.61
C LEU A 7 1.47 -5.51 8.30
N ILE A 8 1.97 -5.01 7.17
CA ILE A 8 1.67 -5.57 5.84
C ILE A 8 2.28 -6.96 5.67
N GLU A 9 3.51 -7.18 6.14
CA GLU A 9 4.18 -8.48 6.08
C GLU A 9 3.47 -9.51 6.95
N ASN A 10 3.03 -9.13 8.16
CA ASN A 10 2.24 -10.00 9.02
C ASN A 10 0.90 -10.37 8.38
N ALA A 11 0.21 -9.41 7.74
CA ALA A 11 -1.03 -9.70 7.02
C ALA A 11 -0.82 -10.59 5.78
N LYS A 12 0.40 -10.62 5.23
CA LYS A 12 0.80 -11.55 4.16
C LYS A 12 1.30 -12.89 4.70
N SER A 13 1.72 -12.97 5.95
CA SER A 13 2.31 -14.14 6.59
C SER A 13 1.23 -15.20 6.86
N GLY A 14 0.78 -15.86 5.80
CA GLY A 14 -0.34 -16.79 5.79
C GLY A 14 -1.06 -16.86 4.45
N LEU A 15 -0.82 -15.88 3.57
CA LEU A 15 -1.31 -15.84 2.21
C LEU A 15 -0.33 -16.54 1.29
N SER A 16 -0.84 -17.31 0.33
CA SER A 16 -0.01 -17.79 -0.78
C SER A 16 0.52 -16.60 -1.61
N VAL A 17 1.59 -16.79 -2.40
CA VAL A 17 2.20 -15.71 -3.21
C VAL A 17 1.20 -15.01 -4.14
N GLN A 18 0.16 -15.73 -4.57
CA GLN A 18 -0.91 -15.22 -5.44
C GLN A 18 -2.07 -14.60 -4.67
N GLU A 19 -2.17 -14.85 -3.37
CA GLU A 19 -3.27 -14.37 -2.54
C GLU A 19 -3.05 -12.93 -2.10
N LYS A 20 -4.12 -12.15 -2.18
CA LYS A 20 -4.13 -10.72 -1.88
C LYS A 20 -4.65 -10.53 -0.46
N ILE A 21 -4.08 -9.56 0.27
CA ILE A 21 -4.60 -9.14 1.58
C ILE A 21 -6.08 -8.74 1.41
N SER A 22 -6.94 -9.33 2.24
CA SER A 22 -8.37 -9.09 2.21
C SER A 22 -8.71 -7.66 2.65
N ALA A 23 -9.90 -7.18 2.27
CA ALA A 23 -10.35 -5.84 2.68
C ALA A 23 -10.44 -5.69 4.21
N ASP A 24 -10.82 -6.76 4.92
CA ASP A 24 -10.90 -6.80 6.39
C ASP A 24 -9.51 -6.65 7.03
N ASP A 25 -8.52 -7.38 6.54
CA ASP A 25 -7.13 -7.26 6.98
C ASP A 25 -6.58 -5.84 6.73
N TRP A 26 -6.87 -5.25 5.57
CA TRP A 26 -6.50 -3.85 5.32
C TRP A 26 -7.15 -2.89 6.31
N GLN A 27 -8.38 -3.14 6.74
CA GLN A 27 -9.05 -2.34 7.75
C GLN A 27 -8.44 -2.56 9.15
N ALA A 28 -8.01 -3.78 9.47
CA ALA A 28 -7.30 -4.10 10.71
C ALA A 28 -5.90 -3.46 10.75
N ILE A 29 -5.18 -3.44 9.62
CA ILE A 29 -3.93 -2.69 9.47
C ILE A 29 -4.21 -1.20 9.63
N ALA A 30 -5.25 -0.70 8.94
CA ALA A 30 -5.65 0.70 9.04
C ALA A 30 -5.78 1.04 10.51
N LYS A 31 -6.54 0.27 11.31
CA LYS A 31 -6.73 0.39 12.77
C LYS A 31 -5.47 0.43 13.64
N GLN A 32 -4.32 0.04 13.13
CA GLN A 32 -3.04 0.10 13.84
C GLN A 32 -2.13 1.22 13.36
N CYS A 33 -2.44 1.87 12.23
CA CYS A 33 -1.66 3.00 11.74
C CYS A 33 -1.82 4.23 12.64
N GLY A 34 -0.70 4.81 13.07
CA GLY A 34 -0.63 6.13 13.70
C GLY A 34 -0.12 7.20 12.71
N PRO A 35 0.24 8.40 13.22
CA PRO A 35 0.71 9.51 12.39
C PRO A 35 1.93 9.16 11.53
N SER A 36 2.87 8.39 12.09
CA SER A 36 4.09 7.98 11.37
C SER A 36 3.78 6.99 10.24
N GLU A 37 2.87 6.04 10.44
CA GLU A 37 2.43 5.14 9.38
C GLU A 37 1.66 5.89 8.30
N ILE A 38 0.83 6.87 8.67
CA ILE A 38 0.11 7.72 7.71
C ILE A 38 1.09 8.50 6.82
N GLU A 39 2.08 9.15 7.40
CA GLU A 39 3.11 9.89 6.65
C GLU A 39 3.89 8.95 5.71
N GLU A 40 4.25 7.76 6.18
CA GLU A 40 4.91 6.76 5.33
C GLU A 40 4.02 6.30 4.17
N ILE A 41 2.72 6.08 4.39
CA ILE A 41 1.78 5.72 3.32
C ILE A 41 1.72 6.85 2.27
N GLU A 42 1.65 8.11 2.70
CA GLU A 42 1.63 9.27 1.81
C GLU A 42 2.92 9.38 0.99
N GLN A 43 4.07 9.21 1.63
CA GLN A 43 5.38 9.20 0.95
C GLN A 43 5.48 8.06 -0.08
N ARG A 44 4.99 6.86 0.25
CA ARG A 44 5.00 5.73 -0.70
C ARG A 44 4.09 5.98 -1.90
N ILE A 45 2.90 6.55 -1.69
CA ILE A 45 2.00 6.95 -2.78
C ILE A 45 2.68 8.00 -3.68
N ALA A 46 3.29 9.03 -3.08
CA ALA A 46 3.98 10.08 -3.83
C ALA A 46 5.14 9.53 -4.66
N ARG A 47 5.93 8.62 -4.08
CA ARG A 47 7.03 7.95 -4.78
C ARG A 47 6.54 7.13 -5.98
N LEU A 48 5.51 6.30 -5.81
CA LEU A 48 4.96 5.49 -6.89
C LEU A 48 4.38 6.35 -8.03
N ARG A 49 3.77 7.48 -7.70
CA ARG A 49 3.31 8.46 -8.70
C ARG A 49 4.46 9.10 -9.45
N ALA A 50 5.51 9.52 -8.73
CA ALA A 50 6.71 10.05 -9.37
C ALA A 50 7.36 9.00 -10.28
N GLU A 51 7.41 7.73 -9.87
CA GLU A 51 7.90 6.63 -10.71
C GLU A 51 7.08 6.54 -12.02
N LEU A 52 5.74 6.56 -11.95
CA LEU A 52 4.87 6.60 -13.13
C LEU A 52 5.14 7.79 -14.07
N GLU A 53 5.44 8.96 -13.52
CA GLU A 53 5.72 10.18 -14.29
C GLU A 53 7.12 10.18 -14.92
N THR A 54 8.09 9.53 -14.30
CA THR A 54 9.49 9.54 -14.74
C THR A 54 9.84 8.48 -15.79
N VAL A 55 9.05 7.42 -15.88
CA VAL A 55 9.30 6.31 -16.82
C VAL A 55 8.56 6.60 -18.13
N GLU A 56 9.31 6.78 -19.21
CA GLU A 56 8.78 7.14 -20.53
C GLU A 56 8.05 5.99 -21.23
N GLU A 57 8.47 4.74 -21.02
CA GLU A 57 7.88 3.54 -21.63
C GLU A 57 7.56 2.48 -20.58
N TRP A 58 6.28 2.16 -20.43
CA TRP A 58 5.78 1.11 -19.55
C TRP A 58 5.40 -0.14 -20.36
N ASP A 59 5.71 -1.32 -19.83
CA ASP A 59 5.28 -2.61 -20.40
C ASP A 59 3.79 -2.95 -20.17
N GLY A 60 3.03 -2.03 -19.56
CA GLY A 60 1.61 -2.21 -19.24
C GLY A 60 1.39 -2.99 -17.94
N ASP A 61 1.93 -4.21 -17.83
CA ASP A 61 1.80 -5.05 -16.63
C ASP A 61 2.41 -4.37 -15.39
N THR A 62 3.65 -3.89 -15.48
CA THR A 62 4.30 -3.18 -14.37
C THR A 62 3.55 -1.90 -14.00
N GLN A 63 2.99 -1.21 -14.99
CA GLN A 63 2.20 0.01 -14.77
C GLN A 63 0.89 -0.31 -14.02
N ASP A 64 0.19 -1.37 -14.42
CA ASP A 64 -1.00 -1.87 -13.73
C ASP A 64 -0.70 -2.27 -12.29
N ASP A 65 0.43 -2.93 -12.03
CA ASP A 65 0.86 -3.28 -10.68
C ASP A 65 1.13 -2.04 -9.81
N ILE A 66 1.75 -1.01 -10.37
CA ILE A 66 1.96 0.27 -9.65
C ILE A 66 0.64 0.97 -9.39
N HIS A 67 -0.28 1.03 -10.36
CA HIS A 67 -1.61 1.58 -10.15
C HIS A 67 -2.39 0.82 -9.08
N LEU A 68 -2.30 -0.51 -9.08
CA LEU A 68 -2.92 -1.36 -8.06
C LEU A 68 -2.31 -1.10 -6.68
N ALA A 69 -0.99 -0.93 -6.59
CA ALA A 69 -0.32 -0.58 -5.34
C ALA A 69 -0.78 0.80 -4.82
N ILE A 70 -0.82 1.83 -5.68
CA ILE A 70 -1.31 3.18 -5.34
C ILE A 70 -2.76 3.11 -4.84
N SER A 71 -3.63 2.37 -5.53
CA SER A 71 -5.04 2.22 -5.15
C SER A 71 -5.18 1.62 -3.74
N ARG A 72 -4.45 0.54 -3.45
CA ARG A 72 -4.43 -0.10 -2.13
C ARG A 72 -3.93 0.82 -1.03
N PHE A 73 -2.81 1.50 -1.25
CA PHE A 73 -2.28 2.45 -0.28
C PHE A 73 -3.23 3.64 -0.05
N THR A 74 -3.90 4.11 -1.11
CA THR A 74 -4.90 5.18 -1.00
C THR A 74 -6.12 4.74 -0.17
N GLN A 75 -6.59 3.51 -0.37
CA GLN A 75 -7.66 2.93 0.45
C GLN A 75 -7.23 2.79 1.91
N LEU A 76 -6.03 2.28 2.17
CA LEU A 76 -5.48 2.19 3.52
C LEU A 76 -5.39 3.58 4.18
N LEU A 77 -4.87 4.58 3.46
CA LEU A 77 -4.74 5.95 3.95
C LEU A 77 -6.10 6.53 4.35
N ARG A 78 -7.13 6.35 3.50
CA ARG A 78 -8.48 6.81 3.77
C ARG A 78 -9.04 6.15 5.03
N SER A 79 -8.92 4.83 5.15
CA SER A 79 -9.37 4.08 6.33
C SER A 79 -8.59 4.46 7.59
N ALA A 80 -7.30 4.76 7.46
CA ALA A 80 -6.45 5.15 8.57
C ALA A 80 -6.82 6.55 9.10
N LYS A 81 -7.18 7.48 8.21
CA LYS A 81 -7.59 8.86 8.55
C LYS A 81 -9.06 8.98 9.00
N ALA A 82 -9.93 8.06 8.60
CA ALA A 82 -11.36 8.06 8.96
C ALA A 82 -11.65 7.38 10.32
N ARG A 83 -10.63 7.17 11.15
CA ARG A 83 -10.74 6.49 12.44
C ARG A 83 -11.05 7.42 13.59
#